data_AF-A0A1Y2EM43-F1
#
_entry.id   AF-A0A1Y2EM43-F1
#
_cell.length_a   1.000
_cell.length_b   1.000
_cell.length_c   1.000
_cell.angle_alpha   90.00
_cell.angle_beta   90.00
_cell.angle_gamma   90.00
#
_symmetry.space_group_name_H-M   'P 1'
#
loop_
_entity.id
_entity.type
_entity.pdbx_description
1 polymer ?
#
loop_
_entity_poly.entity_id
_entity_poly.type
_entity_poly.pdbx_seq_one_letter_code
_entity_poly.pdbx_strand_id
1 'polypeptide(L)' 'MDSDQAIQARETVEILYEISQLLNTGLDRETLSYCISLCEAGVNPEALAAVIKELKQIANVS' A
#
# COMPACT_ATOMS: atom_id res chain seq x y z
N MET A 1 17.00 16.68 -12.22
CA MET A 1 15.74 17.26 -11.72
C MET A 1 14.64 16.19 -11.75
N ASP A 2 14.23 15.65 -12.90
CA ASP A 2 13.25 14.53 -12.94
C ASP A 2 13.77 13.22 -12.29
N SER A 3 15.08 12.98 -12.39
CA SER A 3 15.74 11.81 -11.77
C SER A 3 15.60 11.79 -10.24
N ASP A 4 15.75 12.94 -9.59
CA ASP A 4 15.82 13.03 -8.14
C ASP A 4 14.45 12.81 -7.52
N GLN A 5 13.40 13.29 -8.19
CA GLN A 5 12.02 13.13 -7.75
C GLN A 5 11.57 11.66 -7.86
N ALA A 6 11.97 10.97 -8.94
CA ALA A 6 11.71 9.54 -9.09
C ALA A 6 12.45 8.69 -8.06
N ILE A 7 13.69 9.08 -7.69
CA ILE A 7 14.46 8.42 -6.63
C ILE A 7 13.77 8.60 -5.27
N GLN A 8 13.35 9.82 -4.94
CA GLN A 8 12.65 10.11 -3.68
C GLN A 8 11.32 9.37 -3.56
N ALA A 9 10.54 9.30 -4.64
CA ALA A 9 9.28 8.54 -4.66
C ALA A 9 9.53 7.06 -4.37
N ARG A 10 10.54 6.47 -5.02
CA ARG A 10 10.91 5.07 -4.77
C ARG A 10 11.37 4.84 -3.33
N GLU A 11 12.21 5.72 -2.80
CA GLU A 11 12.70 5.62 -1.41
C GLU A 11 11.54 5.74 -0.40
N THR A 12 10.58 6.61 -0.67
CA THR A 12 9.36 6.73 0.14
C THR A 12 8.56 5.42 0.14
N VAL A 13 8.38 4.80 -1.03
CA VAL A 13 7.68 3.50 -1.14
C VAL A 13 8.44 2.39 -0.42
N GLU A 14 9.77 2.38 -0.47
CA GLU A 14 10.60 1.43 0.29
C GLU A 14 10.37 1.55 1.79
N ILE A 15 10.41 2.78 2.33
CA ILE A 15 10.19 3.03 3.76
C ILE A 15 8.78 2.59 4.17
N LEU A 16 7.76 2.93 3.37
CA LEU A 16 6.39 2.50 3.64
C LEU A 16 6.24 0.99 3.61
N TYR A 17 6.97 0.30 2.72
CA TYR A 17 6.97 -1.15 2.67
C TYR A 17 7.60 -1.76 3.92
N GLU A 18 8.74 -1.25 4.39
CA GLU A 18 9.36 -1.68 5.64
C GLU A 18 8.41 -1.52 6.83
N ILE A 19 7.73 -0.37 6.94
CA ILE A 19 6.70 -0.14 7.96
C ILE A 19 5.58 -1.19 7.85
N SER A 20 5.13 -1.49 6.64
CA SER A 20 4.05 -2.47 6.41
C SER A 20 4.43 -3.88 6.88
N GLN A 21 5.71 -4.26 6.75
CA GLN A 21 6.25 -5.53 7.22
C GLN A 21 6.38 -5.55 8.74
N LEU A 22 6.89 -4.46 9.35
CA LEU A 22 6.99 -4.34 10.81
C LEU A 22 5.62 -4.45 11.50
N LEU A 23 4.57 -3.91 10.87
CA LEU A 23 3.20 -3.97 11.36
C LEU A 23 2.48 -5.26 10.96
N ASN A 24 3.13 -6.20 10.26
CA ASN A 24 2.55 -7.44 9.76
C ASN A 24 1.21 -7.24 9.03
N THR A 25 1.12 -6.20 8.18
CA THR A 25 -0.11 -5.91 7.41
C THR A 25 -0.42 -6.99 6.36
N GLY A 26 0.59 -7.81 6.00
CA GLY A 26 0.50 -8.84 4.98
C GLY A 26 0.24 -8.27 3.58
N LEU A 27 0.66 -7.02 3.33
CA LEU A 27 0.64 -6.42 1.99
C LEU A 27 1.98 -6.69 1.32
N ASP A 28 1.94 -7.12 0.07
CA ASP A 28 3.12 -7.13 -0.79
C ASP A 28 3.36 -5.71 -1.36
N ARG A 29 4.51 -5.54 -2.03
CA ARG A 29 4.91 -4.25 -2.60
C ARG A 29 3.92 -3.72 -3.62
N GLU A 30 3.35 -4.61 -4.44
CA GLU A 30 2.42 -4.23 -5.49
C GLU A 30 1.11 -3.71 -4.89
N THR A 31 0.52 -4.47 -3.96
CA THR A 31 -0.71 -4.07 -3.25
C THR A 31 -0.51 -2.78 -2.48
N LEU A 32 0.63 -2.61 -1.80
CA LEU A 32 0.94 -1.37 -1.10
C LEU A 32 1.03 -0.17 -2.05
N SER A 33 1.65 -0.35 -3.23
CA SER A 33 1.70 0.71 -4.25
C SER A 33 0.31 1.13 -4.71
N TYR A 34 -0.60 0.18 -4.93
CA TYR A 34 -1.99 0.51 -5.26
C TYR A 34 -2.68 1.27 -4.13
N CYS A 35 -2.47 0.86 -2.87
CA CYS A 35 -3.02 1.57 -1.71
C CYS A 35 -2.54 3.02 -1.65
N ILE A 36 -1.24 3.26 -1.90
CA ILE A 36 -0.67 4.60 -1.94
C ILE A 36 -1.34 5.43 -3.03
N SER A 37 -1.43 4.93 -4.27
CA SER A 37 -2.06 5.66 -5.38
C SER A 37 -3.55 5.96 -5.13
N LEU A 38 -4.28 5.05 -4.48
CA LEU A 38 -5.68 5.28 -4.11
C LEU A 38 -5.79 6.37 -3.03
N CYS A 39 -4.93 6.34 -2.01
CA CYS A 39 -4.88 7.38 -0.99
C CYS A 39 -4.50 8.75 -1.58
N GLU A 40 -3.54 8.80 -2.50
CA GLU A 40 -3.17 10.03 -3.24
C GLU A 40 -4.32 10.57 -4.09
N ALA A 41 -5.17 9.69 -4.62
CA ALA A 41 -6.41 10.06 -5.31
C ALA A 41 -7.55 10.52 -4.37
N GLY A 42 -7.31 10.55 -3.06
CA GLY A 42 -8.26 11.02 -2.05
C GLY A 42 -9.19 9.94 -1.48
N VAL A 43 -8.91 8.66 -1.75
CA VAL A 43 -9.64 7.55 -1.13
C VAL A 43 -9.36 7.53 0.37
N ASN A 44 -10.40 7.34 1.18
CA ASN A 44 -10.27 7.21 2.63
C ASN A 44 -9.48 5.92 3.00
N PRO A 45 -8.37 6.02 3.75
CA PRO A 45 -7.53 4.87 4.09
C PRO A 45 -8.23 3.82 4.95
N GLU A 46 -9.11 4.23 5.87
CA GLU A 46 -9.84 3.31 6.74
C GLU A 46 -10.85 2.46 5.96
N ALA A 47 -11.58 3.07 5.04
CA ALA A 47 -12.52 2.38 4.14
C ALA A 47 -11.76 1.43 3.20
N LEU A 48 -10.63 1.87 2.64
CA LEU A 48 -9.77 1.03 1.81
C LEU A 48 -9.27 -0.20 2.58
N ALA A 49 -8.81 -0.01 3.82
CA ALA A 49 -8.37 -1.11 4.67
C ALA A 49 -9.49 -2.10 4.99
N ALA A 50 -10.74 -1.63 5.16
CA ALA A 50 -11.90 -2.51 5.36
C ALA A 50 -12.16 -3.39 4.13
N VAL A 51 -12.16 -2.80 2.93
CA VAL A 51 -12.34 -3.55 1.67
C VAL A 51 -11.25 -4.59 1.45
N ILE A 52 -9.98 -4.22 1.68
CA ILE A 52 -8.85 -5.17 1.52
C ILE A 52 -8.98 -6.36 2.47
N LYS A 53 -9.39 -6.12 3.72
CA LYS A 53 -9.61 -7.19 4.70
C LYS A 53 -10.74 -8.13 4.24
N GLU A 54 -11.84 -7.59 3.75
CA GLU A 54 -12.96 -8.37 3.23
C GLU A 54 -12.55 -9.22 2.02
N LEU A 55 -11.85 -8.64 1.04
CA LEU A 55 -11.37 -9.38 -0.14
C LEU A 55 -10.41 -10.53 0.24
N LYS A 56 -9.49 -10.29 1.19
CA LYS A 56 -8.60 -11.33 1.71
C LYS A 56 -9.36 -12.45 2.42
N GLN A 57 -10.41 -12.11 3.17
CA GLN A 57 -11.25 -13.12 3.81
C GLN A 57 -11.96 -14.00 2.78
N ILE A 58 -12.54 -13.40 1.72
CA ILE A 58 -13.21 -14.14 0.65
C ILE A 58 -12.24 -15.08 -0.07
N ALA A 59 -11.04 -14.58 -0.40
CA ALA A 59 -10.01 -15.38 -1.07
C ALA A 59 -9.53 -16.58 -0.24
N ASN A 60 -9.45 -16.43 1.09
CA ASN A 60 -9.02 -17.51 2.00
C ASN A 60 -10.12 -18.53 2.31
N VAL A 61 -11.37 -18.27 1.93
CA VAL A 61 -12.53 -19.17 2.16
C VAL A 61 -12.82 -20.04 0.94
N SER A 62 -12.14 -19.80 -0.19
CA SER A 62 -12.26 -20.58 -1.44
C SER A 62 -11.17 -21.65 -1.53
#